data_AF-A0A8F9RN88-F1
#
_entry.id   AF-A0A8F9RN88-F1
#
_cell.length_a   1.000
_cell.length_b   1.000
_cell.length_c   1.000
_cell.angle_alpha   90.00
_cell.angle_beta   90.00
_cell.angle_gamma   90.00
#
_symmetry.space_group_name_H-M   'P 1'
#
loop_
_entity.id
_entity.type
_entity.pdbx_description
1 polymer ?
#
loop_
_entity_poly.entity_id
_entity_poly.type
_entity_poly.pdbx_seq_one_letter_code
_entity_poly.pdbx_strand_id
1 'polypeptide(L)'
;MKKDNWIFWAIGGGSLLLMGFTLYYNYNYAKSLSCDQQGIFGDMFGASNAFFTGLSFTGVIIAILLQRQELKLQRNELELTREEMKLTRNEFETQNETLTKQQFENTFFQMLNMFNHNVENQSYTSLNSTYTKKGVFDFFTNTVNVKMRSISEDVLKIDHFNRGGHNKEVDNQVISLTRKEVVHAIRDGHIWYGNMFYSYFLTLYTILKLIEKSEIKEKDLYASIIRSQLNISELITIFYKCIVNQENDEFNLMIKKYSILENLGISNFTNEFLRKELQTYK
;
A
#
# COMPACT_ATOMS: atom_id res chain seq x y z
N MET A 1 11.47 -13.43 -42.22
CA MET A 1 11.37 -14.53 -43.22
C MET A 1 10.71 -13.98 -44.49
N LYS A 2 11.47 -13.68 -45.56
CA LYS A 2 10.86 -13.21 -46.83
C LYS A 2 11.77 -13.26 -48.07
N LYS A 3 12.85 -14.06 -48.10
CA LYS A 3 13.82 -14.04 -49.21
C LYS A 3 13.85 -15.24 -50.16
N ASP A 4 13.24 -16.39 -49.84
CA ASP A 4 13.47 -17.62 -50.64
C ASP A 4 12.22 -18.24 -51.27
N ASN A 5 11.28 -17.42 -51.77
CA ASN A 5 10.12 -17.92 -52.51
C ASN A 5 10.34 -18.00 -54.03
N TRP A 6 11.44 -17.44 -54.56
CA TRP A 6 11.69 -17.39 -56.00
C TRP A 6 11.95 -18.77 -56.60
N ILE A 7 12.52 -19.69 -55.82
CA ILE A 7 12.78 -21.08 -56.23
C ILE A 7 11.45 -21.81 -56.49
N PHE A 8 10.44 -21.59 -55.65
CA PHE A 8 9.10 -22.15 -55.85
C PHE A 8 8.46 -21.65 -57.16
N TRP A 9 8.58 -20.34 -57.44
CA TRP A 9 8.07 -19.77 -58.69
C TRP A 9 8.85 -20.24 -59.91
N ALA A 10 10.17 -20.43 -59.80
CA ALA A 10 11.01 -20.95 -60.87
C ALA A 10 10.68 -22.41 -61.21
N ILE A 11 10.50 -23.26 -60.19
CA ILE A 11 10.12 -24.66 -60.37
C ILE A 11 8.68 -24.77 -60.91
N GLY A 12 7.76 -23.98 -60.36
CA GLY A 12 6.37 -23.91 -60.82
C GLY A 12 6.26 -23.44 -62.27
N GLY A 13 6.91 -22.33 -62.62
CA GLY A 13 6.92 -21.80 -63.99
C GLY A 13 7.62 -22.73 -64.98
N GLY A 14 8.75 -23.32 -64.60
CA GLY A 14 9.48 -24.28 -65.43
C GLY A 14 8.69 -25.54 -65.73
N SER A 15 7.99 -26.10 -64.74
CA SER A 15 7.13 -27.28 -64.93
C SER A 15 5.94 -27.01 -65.86
N LEU A 16 5.31 -25.82 -65.77
CA LEU A 16 4.22 -25.42 -66.67
C LEU A 16 4.69 -25.27 -68.12
N LEU A 17 5.87 -24.68 -68.35
CA LEU A 17 6.44 -24.56 -69.70
C LEU A 17 6.76 -25.93 -70.31
N LEU A 18 7.33 -26.83 -69.50
CA LEU A 18 7.67 -28.19 -69.93
C LEU A 18 6.42 -29.02 -70.22
N MET A 19 5.37 -28.85 -69.40
CA MET A 19 4.06 -29.47 -69.64
C MET A 19 3.39 -28.92 -70.92
N GLY A 20 3.41 -27.60 -71.14
CA GLY A 20 2.88 -27.00 -72.37
C GLY A 20 3.62 -27.47 -73.63
N PHE A 21 4.95 -27.56 -73.56
CA PHE A 21 5.79 -28.08 -74.64
C PHE A 21 5.47 -29.55 -74.95
N THR A 22 5.42 -30.42 -73.95
CA THR A 22 5.11 -31.84 -74.13
C THR A 22 3.70 -32.07 -74.67
N LEU A 23 2.70 -31.31 -74.21
CA LEU A 23 1.34 -31.35 -74.74
C LEU A 23 1.26 -30.89 -76.21
N TYR A 24 2.00 -29.84 -76.60
CA TYR A 24 2.05 -29.35 -77.97
C TYR A 24 2.60 -30.40 -78.95
N TYR A 25 3.72 -31.05 -78.59
CA TYR A 25 4.29 -32.12 -79.42
C TYR A 25 3.37 -33.35 -79.49
N ASN A 26 2.79 -33.77 -78.37
CA ASN A 26 1.82 -34.87 -78.35
C ASN A 26 0.58 -34.58 -79.21
N TYR A 27 0.07 -33.34 -79.18
CA TYR A 27 -1.08 -32.93 -80.01
C TYR A 27 -0.77 -32.98 -81.51
N ASN A 28 0.38 -32.45 -81.93
CA ASN A 28 0.80 -32.49 -83.33
C ASN A 28 0.99 -33.93 -83.84
N TYR A 29 1.55 -34.80 -83.00
CA TYR A 29 1.70 -36.23 -83.30
C TYR A 29 0.34 -36.94 -83.40
N ALA A 30 -0.57 -36.72 -82.44
CA ALA A 30 -1.92 -37.28 -82.46
C ALA A 30 -2.69 -36.89 -83.73
N LYS A 31 -2.57 -35.63 -84.17
CA LYS A 31 -3.23 -35.13 -85.39
C LYS A 31 -2.73 -35.80 -86.69
N SER A 32 -1.52 -36.37 -86.70
CA SER A 32 -0.98 -37.11 -87.84
C SER A 32 -1.44 -38.58 -87.94
N LEU A 33 -2.16 -39.09 -86.92
CA LEU A 33 -2.67 -40.46 -86.86
C LEU A 33 -4.12 -40.57 -87.39
N SER A 34 -4.51 -41.76 -87.82
CA SER A 34 -5.90 -42.08 -88.23
C SER A 34 -6.85 -42.11 -87.02
N CYS A 35 -8.16 -41.92 -87.26
CA CYS A 35 -9.15 -41.73 -86.18
C CYS A 35 -9.17 -42.89 -85.16
N ASP A 36 -9.02 -44.14 -85.63
CA ASP A 36 -8.98 -45.33 -84.75
C ASP A 36 -7.68 -45.43 -83.93
N GLN A 37 -6.56 -44.94 -84.49
CA GLN A 37 -5.25 -44.97 -83.82
C GLN A 37 -5.08 -43.84 -82.80
N GLN A 38 -5.82 -42.75 -82.93
CA GLN A 38 -5.84 -41.64 -81.97
C GLN A 38 -6.41 -42.08 -80.61
N GLY A 39 -7.45 -42.92 -80.60
CA GLY A 39 -8.03 -43.47 -79.37
C GLY A 39 -7.05 -44.37 -78.61
N ILE A 40 -6.39 -45.30 -79.31
CA ILE A 40 -5.40 -46.22 -78.74
C ILE A 40 -4.18 -45.45 -78.19
N PHE A 41 -3.73 -44.40 -78.89
CA PHE A 41 -2.65 -43.54 -78.41
C PHE A 41 -3.04 -42.79 -77.12
N GLY A 42 -4.29 -42.33 -77.01
CA GLY A 42 -4.83 -41.73 -75.79
C GLY A 42 -4.88 -42.70 -74.60
N ASP A 43 -5.27 -43.96 -74.84
CA ASP A 43 -5.37 -44.99 -73.80
C ASP A 43 -4.02 -45.31 -73.15
N MET A 44 -2.89 -45.12 -73.84
CA MET A 44 -1.54 -45.30 -73.28
C MET A 44 -1.23 -44.34 -72.12
N PHE A 45 -1.91 -43.18 -72.05
CA PHE A 45 -1.74 -42.22 -70.97
C PHE A 45 -2.59 -42.52 -69.74
N GLY A 46 -3.49 -43.51 -69.78
CA GLY A 46 -4.33 -43.90 -68.64
C GLY A 46 -3.52 -44.34 -67.42
N ALA A 47 -2.47 -45.14 -67.63
CA ALA A 47 -1.56 -45.57 -66.56
C ALA A 47 -0.78 -44.39 -65.95
N SER A 48 -0.33 -43.45 -66.78
CA SER A 48 0.34 -42.21 -66.34
C SER A 48 -0.60 -41.32 -65.53
N ASN A 49 -1.85 -41.14 -65.98
CA ASN A 49 -2.87 -40.39 -65.25
C ASN A 49 -3.15 -41.01 -63.88
N ALA A 50 -3.27 -42.34 -63.80
CA ALA A 50 -3.47 -43.03 -62.53
C ALA A 50 -2.28 -42.84 -61.58
N PHE A 51 -1.04 -42.90 -62.10
CA PHE A 51 0.19 -42.68 -61.33
C PHE A 51 0.29 -41.25 -60.78
N PHE A 52 0.09 -40.22 -61.61
CA PHE A 52 0.10 -38.83 -61.17
C PHE A 52 -1.05 -38.49 -60.22
N THR A 53 -2.20 -39.14 -60.37
CA THR A 53 -3.32 -39.01 -59.42
C THR A 53 -2.96 -39.60 -58.07
N GLY A 54 -2.35 -40.79 -58.03
CA GLY A 54 -1.86 -41.40 -56.79
C GLY A 54 -0.77 -40.58 -56.09
N LEU A 55 0.17 -40.01 -56.85
CA LEU A 55 1.19 -39.09 -56.32
C LEU A 55 0.57 -37.79 -55.78
N SER A 56 -0.41 -37.21 -56.49
CA SER A 56 -1.12 -36.01 -56.02
C SER A 56 -1.85 -36.28 -54.70
N PHE A 57 -2.53 -37.42 -54.58
CA PHE A 57 -3.19 -37.83 -53.34
C PHE A 57 -2.20 -38.05 -52.20
N THR A 58 -1.05 -38.65 -52.49
CA THR A 58 0.04 -38.82 -51.52
C THR A 58 0.57 -37.46 -51.04
N GLY A 59 0.76 -36.51 -51.96
CA GLY A 59 1.15 -35.14 -51.62
C GLY A 59 0.14 -34.45 -50.70
N VAL A 60 -1.16 -34.59 -50.99
CA VAL A 60 -2.24 -34.07 -50.14
C VAL A 60 -2.22 -34.71 -48.74
N ILE A 61 -2.04 -36.03 -48.64
CA ILE A 61 -1.93 -36.72 -47.34
C ILE A 61 -0.74 -36.17 -46.54
N ILE A 62 0.43 -36.03 -47.16
CA ILE A 62 1.62 -35.46 -46.49
C ILE A 62 1.33 -34.04 -46.00
N ALA A 63 0.70 -33.20 -46.82
CA ALA A 63 0.33 -31.85 -46.44
C ALA A 63 -0.63 -31.84 -45.23
N ILE A 64 -1.63 -32.73 -45.20
CA ILE A 64 -2.56 -32.87 -44.06
C ILE A 64 -1.81 -33.31 -42.80
N LEU A 65 -0.84 -34.23 -42.91
CA LEU A 65 -0.03 -34.67 -41.77
C LEU A 65 0.82 -33.53 -41.21
N LEU A 66 1.47 -32.74 -42.07
CA LEU A 66 2.25 -31.57 -41.66
C LEU A 66 1.36 -30.50 -41.02
N GLN A 67 0.20 -30.20 -41.61
CA GLN A 67 -0.77 -29.26 -41.02
C GLN A 67 -1.27 -29.72 -39.65
N ARG A 68 -1.53 -31.02 -39.46
CA ARG A 68 -1.90 -31.56 -38.14
C ARG A 68 -0.79 -31.39 -37.11
N GLN A 69 0.47 -31.54 -37.51
CA GLN A 69 1.61 -31.32 -36.62
C GLN A 69 1.75 -29.84 -36.24
N GLU A 70 1.60 -28.92 -37.21
CA GLU A 70 1.61 -27.48 -36.97
C GLU A 70 0.50 -27.05 -36.02
N LEU A 71 -0.74 -27.55 -36.21
CA LEU A 71 -1.85 -27.31 -35.28
C LEU A 71 -1.58 -27.83 -33.88
N LYS A 72 -0.89 -28.98 -33.75
CA LYS A 72 -0.50 -29.51 -32.44
C LYS A 72 0.52 -28.60 -31.76
N LEU A 73 1.55 -28.15 -32.49
CA LEU A 73 2.54 -27.22 -31.97
C LEU A 73 1.91 -25.88 -31.56
N GLN A 74 1.00 -25.35 -32.37
CA GLN A 74 0.28 -24.11 -32.06
C GLN A 74 -0.61 -24.23 -30.81
N ARG A 75 -1.28 -25.37 -30.62
CA ARG A 75 -2.05 -25.63 -29.38
C ARG A 75 -1.14 -25.66 -28.15
N ASN A 76 0.01 -26.32 -28.25
CA ASN A 76 0.98 -26.38 -27.16
C ASN A 76 1.54 -24.98 -26.84
N GLU A 77 1.85 -24.17 -27.86
CA GLU A 77 2.33 -22.80 -27.66
C GLU A 77 1.27 -21.90 -27.00
N LEU A 78 0.00 -22.05 -27.37
CA LEU A 78 -1.12 -21.36 -26.71
C LEU A 78 -1.29 -21.79 -25.25
N GLU A 79 -1.09 -23.07 -24.94
CA GLU A 79 -1.15 -23.60 -23.58
C GLU A 79 -0.03 -23.01 -22.71
N LEU A 80 1.22 -23.07 -23.18
CA LEU A 80 2.38 -22.44 -22.52
C LEU A 80 2.17 -20.94 -22.32
N THR A 81 1.64 -20.24 -23.33
CA THR A 81 1.33 -18.81 -23.25
C THR A 81 0.28 -18.52 -22.16
N ARG A 82 -0.76 -19.36 -22.05
CA ARG A 82 -1.78 -19.21 -20.99
C ARG A 82 -1.19 -19.48 -19.61
N GLU A 83 -0.27 -20.42 -19.48
CA GLU A 83 0.43 -20.68 -18.22
C GLU A 83 1.32 -19.50 -17.81
N GLU A 84 2.13 -18.98 -18.72
CA GLU A 84 2.96 -17.79 -18.49
C GLU A 84 2.13 -16.56 -18.09
N MET A 85 0.98 -16.34 -18.74
CA MET A 85 0.05 -15.26 -18.35
C MET A 85 -0.52 -15.44 -16.95
N LYS A 86 -0.79 -16.69 -16.52
CA LYS A 86 -1.23 -16.98 -15.15
C LYS A 86 -0.13 -16.68 -14.14
N LEU A 87 1.09 -17.12 -14.40
CA LEU A 87 2.25 -16.85 -13.54
C LEU A 87 2.49 -15.34 -13.41
N THR A 88 2.47 -14.63 -14.54
CA THR A 88 2.61 -13.17 -14.60
C THR A 88 1.52 -12.46 -13.79
N ARG A 89 0.26 -12.93 -13.88
CA ARG A 89 -0.84 -12.36 -13.10
C ARG A 89 -0.63 -12.52 -11.60
N ASN A 90 -0.20 -13.70 -11.14
CA ASN A 90 0.09 -13.94 -9.72
C ASN A 90 1.24 -13.04 -9.22
N GLU A 91 2.27 -12.84 -10.04
CA GLU A 91 3.36 -11.92 -9.72
C GLU A 91 2.86 -10.47 -9.64
N PHE A 92 1.99 -10.04 -10.57
CA PHE A 92 1.36 -8.72 -10.51
C PHE A 92 0.51 -8.52 -9.26
N GLU A 93 -0.23 -9.54 -8.82
CA GLU A 93 -1.02 -9.47 -7.59
C GLU A 93 -0.10 -9.26 -6.36
N THR A 94 0.99 -10.01 -6.27
CA THR A 94 2.02 -9.86 -5.21
C THR A 94 2.72 -8.50 -5.26
N GLN A 95 3.03 -8.01 -6.47
CA GLN A 95 3.61 -6.69 -6.66
C GLN A 95 2.64 -5.58 -6.24
N ASN A 96 1.35 -5.71 -6.57
CA ASN A 96 0.33 -4.74 -6.18
C ASN A 96 0.21 -4.66 -4.65
N GLU A 97 0.19 -5.80 -3.95
CA GLU A 97 0.23 -5.84 -2.48
C GLU A 97 1.47 -5.10 -1.93
N THR A 98 2.64 -5.35 -2.53
CA THR A 98 3.89 -4.66 -2.14
C THR A 98 3.80 -3.14 -2.37
N LEU A 99 3.25 -2.72 -3.51
CA LEU A 99 3.09 -1.30 -3.85
C LEU A 99 2.13 -0.60 -2.90
N THR A 100 1.00 -1.23 -2.56
CA THR A 100 0.04 -0.64 -1.61
C THR A 100 0.69 -0.44 -0.23
N LYS A 101 1.49 -1.41 0.24
CA LYS A 101 2.27 -1.28 1.48
C LYS A 101 3.29 -0.13 1.39
N GLN A 102 4.06 -0.05 0.30
CA GLN A 102 5.03 1.02 0.10
C GLN A 102 4.38 2.42 0.04
N GLN A 103 3.24 2.57 -0.64
CA GLN A 103 2.50 3.84 -0.70
C GLN A 103 2.02 4.28 0.69
N PHE A 104 1.50 3.34 1.48
CA PHE A 104 1.14 3.58 2.87
C PHE A 104 2.36 4.00 3.69
N GLU A 105 3.45 3.23 3.66
CA GLU A 105 4.66 3.51 4.43
C GLU A 105 5.25 4.88 4.10
N ASN A 106 5.31 5.22 2.82
CA ASN A 106 5.79 6.53 2.38
C ASN A 106 4.92 7.66 2.96
N THR A 107 3.60 7.53 2.89
CA THR A 107 2.69 8.54 3.46
C THR A 107 2.80 8.60 4.99
N PHE A 108 2.86 7.45 5.64
CA PHE A 108 3.03 7.33 7.08
C PHE A 108 4.32 8.02 7.56
N PHE A 109 5.47 7.71 6.97
CA PHE A 109 6.75 8.30 7.36
C PHE A 109 6.84 9.79 7.02
N GLN A 110 6.24 10.24 5.91
CA GLN A 110 6.12 11.68 5.63
C GLN A 110 5.30 12.40 6.70
N MET A 111 4.18 11.82 7.13
CA MET A 111 3.38 12.40 8.20
C MET A 111 4.07 12.34 9.56
N LEU A 112 4.80 11.26 9.87
CA LEU A 112 5.60 11.15 11.08
C LEU A 112 6.70 12.22 11.11
N ASN A 113 7.35 12.47 9.97
CA ASN A 113 8.30 13.56 9.83
C ASN A 113 7.64 14.93 10.04
N MET A 114 6.43 15.15 9.51
CA MET A 114 5.67 16.38 9.75
C MET A 114 5.29 16.53 11.23
N PHE A 115 4.94 15.44 11.91
CA PHE A 115 4.66 15.42 13.34
C PHE A 115 5.91 15.81 14.15
N ASN A 116 7.07 15.20 13.86
CA ASN A 116 8.34 15.56 14.49
C ASN A 116 8.73 17.02 14.19
N HIS A 117 8.52 17.49 12.97
CA HIS A 117 8.78 18.87 12.58
C HIS A 117 7.89 19.87 13.34
N ASN A 118 6.62 19.53 13.54
CA ASN A 118 5.72 20.33 14.37
C ASN A 118 6.25 20.46 15.79
N VAL A 119 6.78 19.39 16.37
CA VAL A 119 7.43 19.41 17.69
C VAL A 119 8.69 20.27 17.65
N GLU A 120 9.57 20.08 16.67
CA GLU A 120 10.84 20.81 16.58
C GLU A 120 10.69 22.32 16.39
N ASN A 121 9.63 22.75 15.72
CA ASN A 121 9.33 24.16 15.50
C ASN A 121 8.54 24.81 16.63
N GLN A 122 8.13 24.06 17.65
CA GLN A 122 7.45 24.67 18.78
C GLN A 122 8.40 25.56 19.56
N SER A 123 7.94 26.77 19.85
CA SER A 123 8.60 27.67 20.78
C SER A 123 7.57 28.45 21.55
N TYR A 124 7.90 28.73 22.81
CA TYR A 124 7.10 29.56 23.69
C TYR A 124 8.01 30.43 24.54
N THR A 125 7.74 31.73 24.55
CA THR A 125 8.46 32.68 25.39
C THR A 125 7.56 33.13 26.53
N SER A 126 7.99 32.89 27.77
CA SER A 126 7.34 33.38 28.98
C SER A 126 8.27 34.30 29.72
N LEU A 127 7.86 35.57 29.93
CA LEU A 127 8.65 36.62 30.59
C LEU A 127 10.06 36.78 29.99
N ASN A 128 11.04 36.03 30.50
CA ASN A 128 12.46 36.07 30.10
C ASN A 128 13.02 34.68 29.71
N SER A 129 12.19 33.65 29.61
CA SER A 129 12.60 32.29 29.31
C SER A 129 11.91 31.79 28.05
N THR A 130 12.71 31.28 27.11
CA THR A 130 12.22 30.65 25.87
C THR A 130 12.31 29.14 26.00
N TYR A 131 11.18 28.49 25.93
CA TYR A 131 11.04 27.05 25.83
C TYR A 131 10.96 26.68 24.36
N THR A 132 11.73 25.71 23.92
CA THR A 132 11.75 25.26 22.52
C THR A 132 11.58 23.75 22.45
N LYS A 133 11.06 23.27 21.32
CA LYS A 133 10.88 21.85 21.03
C LYS A 133 10.07 21.16 22.13
N LYS A 134 10.60 20.06 22.65
CA LYS A 134 10.03 19.27 23.75
C LYS A 134 9.92 20.04 25.08
N GLY A 135 10.73 21.08 25.29
CA GLY A 135 10.69 21.90 26.50
C GLY A 135 9.38 22.70 26.66
N VAL A 136 8.65 22.91 25.57
CA VAL A 136 7.32 23.53 25.58
C VAL A 136 6.31 22.65 26.33
N PHE A 137 6.42 21.32 26.19
CA PHE A 137 5.58 20.35 26.90
C PHE A 137 5.93 20.29 28.40
N ASP A 138 7.22 20.37 28.75
CA ASP A 138 7.66 20.47 30.14
C ASP A 138 7.07 21.73 30.81
N PHE A 139 7.12 22.86 30.12
CA PHE A 139 6.54 24.10 30.61
C PHE A 139 5.02 23.99 30.81
N PHE A 140 4.31 23.41 29.85
CA PHE A 140 2.87 23.19 29.96
C PHE A 140 2.50 22.29 31.16
N THR A 141 3.16 21.14 31.29
CA THR A 141 2.91 20.19 32.38
C THR A 141 3.19 20.80 33.76
N ASN A 142 4.27 21.57 33.89
CA ASN A 142 4.58 22.34 35.10
C ASN A 142 3.52 23.40 35.40
N THR A 143 3.01 24.08 34.39
CA THR A 143 1.96 25.10 34.57
C THR A 143 0.67 24.48 35.12
N VAL A 144 0.26 23.32 34.59
CA VAL A 144 -0.89 22.58 35.11
C VAL A 144 -0.67 22.17 36.58
N ASN A 145 0.53 21.69 36.93
CA ASN A 145 0.87 21.32 38.31
C ASN A 145 0.81 22.53 39.26
N VAL A 146 1.35 23.68 38.85
CA VAL A 146 1.26 24.93 39.64
C VAL A 146 -0.20 25.36 39.82
N LYS A 147 -1.04 25.22 38.79
CA LYS A 147 -2.46 25.56 38.89
C LYS A 147 -3.22 24.61 39.81
N MET A 148 -2.94 23.30 39.76
CA MET A 148 -3.50 22.34 40.72
C MET A 148 -3.10 22.67 42.16
N ARG A 149 -1.85 23.10 42.38
CA ARG A 149 -1.38 23.58 43.68
C ARG A 149 -2.14 24.83 44.13
N SER A 150 -2.32 25.82 43.24
CA SER A 150 -3.09 27.04 43.53
C SER A 150 -4.54 26.73 43.92
N ILE A 151 -5.22 25.84 43.20
CA ILE A 151 -6.59 25.43 43.54
C ILE A 151 -6.61 24.78 44.93
N SER A 152 -5.60 23.98 45.25
CA SER A 152 -5.49 23.33 46.56
C SER A 152 -5.30 24.34 47.69
N GLU A 153 -4.50 25.39 47.47
CA GLU A 153 -4.36 26.51 48.42
C GLU A 153 -5.67 27.25 48.63
N ASP A 154 -6.42 27.50 47.55
CA ASP A 154 -7.73 28.18 47.60
C ASP A 154 -8.76 27.35 48.38
N VAL A 155 -8.79 26.03 48.15
CA VAL A 155 -9.67 25.08 48.87
C VAL A 155 -9.37 25.06 50.37
N LEU A 156 -8.08 25.10 50.73
CA LEU A 156 -7.63 25.14 52.13
C LEU A 156 -7.75 26.55 52.76
N LYS A 157 -8.14 27.56 51.99
CA LYS A 157 -8.21 28.97 52.42
C LYS A 157 -6.88 29.48 52.98
N ILE A 158 -5.76 29.04 52.39
CA ILE A 158 -4.43 29.46 52.80
C ILE A 158 -4.15 30.86 52.25
N ASP A 159 -3.77 31.78 53.13
CA ASP A 159 -3.33 33.10 52.72
C ASP A 159 -2.00 33.00 51.96
N HIS A 160 -1.90 33.68 50.81
CA HIS A 160 -0.72 33.70 49.95
C HIS A 160 0.54 34.19 50.69
N PHE A 161 0.39 34.96 51.78
CA PHE A 161 1.50 35.43 52.62
C PHE A 161 2.11 34.37 53.54
N ASN A 162 1.44 33.22 53.78
CA ASN A 162 1.89 32.17 54.72
C ASN A 162 2.12 30.80 54.07
N ARG A 163 2.31 30.75 52.75
CA ARG A 163 2.46 29.51 51.95
C ARG A 163 3.52 28.54 52.47
N GLY A 164 4.64 29.05 53.00
CA GLY A 164 5.79 28.22 53.39
C GLY A 164 5.50 27.20 54.51
N GLY A 165 4.57 27.52 55.41
CA GLY A 165 4.21 26.65 56.54
C GLY A 165 3.30 25.47 56.16
N HIS A 166 2.62 25.56 55.01
CA HIS A 166 1.51 24.67 54.66
C HIS A 166 1.77 23.71 53.50
N ASN A 167 3.04 23.58 53.08
CA ASN A 167 3.39 22.77 51.90
C ASN A 167 2.88 21.33 51.97
N LYS A 168 2.94 20.69 53.14
CA LYS A 168 2.43 19.32 53.33
C LYS A 168 0.92 19.24 53.21
N GLU A 169 0.17 20.19 53.77
CA GLU A 169 -1.30 20.19 53.64
C GLU A 169 -1.72 20.43 52.19
N VAL A 170 -1.05 21.35 51.50
CA VAL A 170 -1.28 21.62 50.07
C VAL A 170 -0.97 20.38 49.22
N ASP A 171 0.15 19.71 49.45
CA ASP A 171 0.52 18.50 48.72
C ASP A 171 -0.50 17.38 48.93
N ASN A 172 -0.97 17.18 50.17
CA ASN A 172 -2.05 16.24 50.48
C ASN A 172 -3.36 16.61 49.78
N GLN A 173 -3.69 17.91 49.73
CA GLN A 173 -4.89 18.37 49.05
C GLN A 173 -4.80 18.14 47.53
N VAL A 174 -3.63 18.36 46.90
CA VAL A 174 -3.39 18.05 45.48
C VAL A 174 -3.67 16.57 45.18
N ILE A 175 -3.28 15.67 46.07
CA ILE A 175 -3.57 14.23 45.94
C ILE A 175 -5.07 13.97 45.85
N SER A 176 -5.87 14.69 46.65
CA SER A 176 -7.31 14.53 46.80
C SER A 176 -8.18 15.36 45.84
N LEU A 177 -7.59 16.19 44.96
CA LEU A 177 -8.38 17.01 44.03
C LEU A 177 -9.32 16.15 43.18
N THR A 178 -10.55 16.63 43.05
CA THR A 178 -11.62 16.01 42.30
C THR A 178 -11.37 16.11 40.79
N ARG A 179 -12.05 15.26 40.00
CA ARG A 179 -12.03 15.34 38.53
C ARG A 179 -12.35 16.75 38.02
N LYS A 180 -13.34 17.43 38.63
CA LYS A 180 -13.75 18.77 38.20
C LYS A 180 -12.64 19.80 38.38
N GLU A 181 -11.95 19.77 39.52
CA GLU A 181 -10.84 20.68 39.82
C GLU A 181 -9.61 20.41 38.93
N VAL A 182 -9.29 19.13 38.73
CA VAL A 182 -8.20 18.72 37.83
C VAL A 182 -8.49 19.15 36.38
N VAL A 183 -9.70 18.88 35.87
CA VAL A 183 -10.12 19.31 34.54
C VAL A 183 -10.08 20.84 34.42
N HIS A 184 -10.47 21.58 35.46
CA HIS A 184 -10.38 23.03 35.48
C HIS A 184 -8.92 23.50 35.41
N ALA A 185 -8.01 22.92 36.19
CA ALA A 185 -6.59 23.24 36.12
C ALA A 185 -5.98 22.99 34.73
N ILE A 186 -6.33 21.85 34.11
CA ILE A 186 -5.87 21.51 32.76
C ILE A 186 -6.48 22.48 31.73
N ARG A 187 -7.78 22.78 31.82
CA ARG A 187 -8.45 23.70 30.89
C ARG A 187 -7.90 25.10 30.99
N ASP A 188 -7.63 25.59 32.18
CA ASP A 188 -7.01 26.90 32.36
C ASP A 188 -5.64 26.92 31.68
N GLY A 189 -4.78 25.94 31.93
CA GLY A 189 -3.53 25.79 31.17
C GLY A 189 -3.77 25.70 29.66
N HIS A 190 -4.78 24.94 29.23
CA HIS A 190 -5.12 24.75 27.82
C HIS A 190 -5.67 26.01 27.16
N ILE A 191 -6.40 26.90 27.86
CA ILE A 191 -6.91 28.15 27.27
C ILE A 191 -5.76 29.10 26.95
N TRP A 192 -4.71 29.12 27.79
CA TRP A 192 -3.51 29.92 27.54
C TRP A 192 -2.64 29.36 26.39
N TYR A 193 -2.74 28.05 26.09
CA TYR A 193 -1.82 27.36 25.16
C TYR A 193 -2.51 26.53 24.06
N GLY A 194 -3.84 26.62 23.91
CA GLY A 194 -4.64 25.68 23.11
C GLY A 194 -4.30 25.70 21.62
N ASN A 195 -3.94 26.89 21.10
CA ASN A 195 -3.48 27.03 19.73
C ASN A 195 -2.09 26.44 19.50
N MET A 196 -1.25 26.35 20.53
CA MET A 196 0.13 25.90 20.42
C MET A 196 0.21 24.42 20.05
N PHE A 197 -0.60 23.59 20.70
CA PHE A 197 -0.61 22.14 20.48
C PHE A 197 -1.63 21.68 19.44
N TYR A 198 -2.36 22.61 18.80
CA TYR A 198 -3.39 22.25 17.83
C TYR A 198 -2.83 21.40 16.68
N SER A 199 -1.79 21.89 16.00
CA SER A 199 -1.15 21.17 14.89
C SER A 199 -0.51 19.85 15.33
N TYR A 200 0.02 19.80 16.56
CA TYR A 200 0.57 18.59 17.16
C TYR A 200 -0.49 17.49 17.32
N PHE A 201 -1.61 17.81 18.00
CA PHE A 201 -2.68 16.84 18.21
C PHE A 201 -3.37 16.46 16.89
N LEU A 202 -3.57 17.42 15.99
CA LEU A 202 -4.17 17.16 14.69
C LEU A 202 -3.30 16.20 13.86
N THR A 203 -1.99 16.41 13.81
CA THR A 203 -1.08 15.53 13.07
C THR A 203 -1.00 14.15 13.69
N LEU A 204 -0.89 14.03 15.02
CA LEU A 204 -0.95 12.74 15.72
C LEU A 204 -2.25 11.99 15.40
N TYR A 205 -3.40 12.64 15.55
CA TYR A 205 -4.70 12.07 15.25
C TYR A 205 -4.81 11.63 13.77
N THR A 206 -4.31 12.45 12.84
CA THR A 206 -4.36 12.12 11.41
C THR A 206 -3.50 10.90 11.09
N ILE A 207 -2.32 10.75 11.73
CA ILE A 207 -1.48 9.55 11.55
C ILE A 207 -2.19 8.31 12.10
N LEU A 208 -2.78 8.40 13.30
CA LEU A 208 -3.54 7.27 13.88
C LEU A 208 -4.75 6.90 13.00
N LYS A 209 -5.41 7.89 12.41
CA LYS A 209 -6.51 7.67 11.46
C LYS A 209 -6.05 7.08 10.13
N LEU A 210 -4.85 7.43 9.67
CA LEU A 210 -4.24 6.81 8.50
C LEU A 210 -3.98 5.32 8.74
N ILE A 211 -3.42 4.97 9.90
CA ILE A 211 -3.22 3.57 10.32
C ILE A 211 -4.57 2.85 10.45
N GLU A 212 -5.57 3.51 11.03
CA GLU A 212 -6.89 2.89 11.23
C GLU A 212 -7.56 2.53 9.91
N LYS A 213 -7.52 3.45 8.94
CA LYS A 213 -8.22 3.31 7.66
C LYS A 213 -7.51 2.43 6.63
N SER A 214 -6.22 2.20 6.80
CA SER A 214 -5.44 1.40 5.84
C SER A 214 -5.78 -0.09 5.94
N GLU A 215 -5.54 -0.84 4.86
CA GLU A 215 -5.74 -2.29 4.79
C GLU A 215 -4.51 -3.09 5.24
N ILE A 216 -3.50 -2.42 5.79
CA ILE A 216 -2.29 -3.08 6.28
C ILE A 216 -2.60 -3.99 7.48
N LYS A 217 -1.92 -5.14 7.52
CA LYS A 217 -2.06 -6.12 8.60
C LYS A 217 -1.34 -5.69 9.88
N GLU A 218 -0.20 -4.99 9.76
CA GLU A 218 0.74 -4.71 10.84
C GLU A 218 0.48 -3.34 11.53
N LYS A 219 -0.78 -2.98 11.78
CA LYS A 219 -1.14 -1.65 12.32
C LYS A 219 -0.45 -1.31 13.64
N ASP A 220 -0.35 -2.30 14.53
CA ASP A 220 0.26 -2.13 15.86
C ASP A 220 1.77 -1.80 15.76
N LEU A 221 2.45 -2.30 14.73
CA LEU A 221 3.86 -1.97 14.47
C LEU A 221 4.01 -0.46 14.23
N TYR A 222 3.20 0.12 13.34
CA TYR A 222 3.28 1.56 13.04
C TYR A 222 2.85 2.43 14.23
N ALA A 223 1.87 1.99 15.01
CA ALA A 223 1.53 2.64 16.26
C ALA A 223 2.69 2.62 17.27
N SER A 224 3.42 1.50 17.38
CA SER A 224 4.58 1.40 18.26
C SER A 224 5.71 2.35 17.84
N ILE A 225 5.90 2.57 16.52
CA ILE A 225 6.87 3.53 16.00
C ILE A 225 6.52 4.96 16.43
N ILE A 226 5.24 5.36 16.37
CA ILE A 226 4.81 6.69 16.87
C ILE A 226 5.10 6.78 18.36
N ARG A 227 4.68 5.77 19.12
CA ARG A 227 4.83 5.71 20.57
C ARG A 227 6.29 5.87 21.02
N SER A 228 7.23 5.30 20.27
CA SER A 228 8.66 5.40 20.58
C SER A 228 9.24 6.79 20.37
N GLN A 229 8.58 7.69 19.63
CA GLN A 229 9.03 9.08 19.43
C GLN A 229 8.62 10.02 20.56
N LEU A 230 7.60 9.64 21.35
CA LEU A 230 7.00 10.48 22.38
C LEU A 230 7.83 10.46 23.67
N ASN A 231 8.12 11.63 24.22
CA ASN A 231 8.71 11.71 25.57
C ASN A 231 7.62 11.72 26.67
N ILE A 232 8.04 11.66 27.94
CA ILE A 232 7.11 11.61 29.08
C ILE A 232 6.18 12.85 29.10
N SER A 233 6.70 14.04 28.87
CA SER A 233 5.93 15.29 28.95
C SER A 233 4.91 15.42 27.81
N GLU A 234 5.24 14.92 26.62
CA GLU A 234 4.31 14.74 25.50
C GLU A 234 3.20 13.76 25.86
N LEU A 235 3.54 12.60 26.44
CA LEU A 235 2.57 11.59 26.90
C LEU A 235 1.62 12.16 27.96
N ILE A 236 2.15 12.93 28.93
CA ILE A 236 1.32 13.63 29.94
C ILE A 236 0.39 14.63 29.24
N THR A 237 0.89 15.37 28.25
CA THR A 237 0.11 16.37 27.52
C THR A 237 -1.01 15.72 26.69
N ILE A 238 -0.74 14.58 26.05
CA ILE A 238 -1.75 13.75 25.36
C ILE A 238 -2.78 13.23 26.36
N PHE A 239 -2.34 12.75 27.53
CA PHE A 239 -3.25 12.26 28.56
C PHE A 239 -4.16 13.38 29.09
N TYR A 240 -3.63 14.57 29.34
CA TYR A 240 -4.40 15.75 29.72
C TYR A 240 -5.42 16.14 28.65
N LYS A 241 -5.05 16.07 27.36
CA LYS A 241 -6.00 16.27 26.26
C LYS A 241 -7.14 15.25 26.31
N CYS A 242 -6.84 13.98 26.60
CA CYS A 242 -7.86 12.93 26.72
C CYS A 242 -8.83 13.20 27.88
N ILE A 243 -8.34 13.64 29.03
CA ILE A 243 -9.15 13.97 30.22
C ILE A 243 -10.10 15.15 29.96
N VAL A 244 -9.62 16.16 29.23
CA VAL A 244 -10.42 17.35 28.91
C VAL A 244 -11.49 17.07 27.87
N ASN A 245 -11.20 16.17 26.93
CA ASN A 245 -12.13 15.67 25.93
C ASN A 245 -13.28 14.87 26.58
N GLN A 246 -14.37 14.68 25.83
CA GLN A 246 -15.44 13.77 26.26
C GLN A 246 -14.96 12.32 26.18
N GLU A 247 -15.48 11.44 27.04
CA GLU A 247 -15.03 10.03 27.12
C GLU A 247 -15.16 9.28 25.77
N ASN A 248 -16.14 9.63 24.95
CA ASN A 248 -16.40 9.02 23.63
C ASN A 248 -15.76 9.79 22.46
N ASP A 249 -14.81 10.68 22.72
CA ASP A 249 -14.10 11.40 21.67
C ASP A 249 -13.27 10.42 20.82
N GLU A 250 -13.33 10.55 19.49
CA GLU A 250 -12.63 9.65 18.56
C GLU A 250 -11.12 9.64 18.83
N PHE A 251 -10.53 10.76 19.27
CA PHE A 251 -9.13 10.83 19.65
C PHE A 251 -8.83 9.89 20.83
N ASN A 252 -9.64 9.95 21.89
CA ASN A 252 -9.45 9.12 23.09
C ASN A 252 -9.54 7.63 22.75
N LEU A 253 -10.50 7.26 21.90
CA LEU A 253 -10.65 5.88 21.41
C LEU A 253 -9.41 5.41 20.64
N MET A 254 -8.83 6.26 19.79
CA MET A 254 -7.59 5.94 19.06
C MET A 254 -6.38 5.81 20.00
N ILE A 255 -6.22 6.73 20.95
CA ILE A 255 -5.13 6.69 21.94
C ILE A 255 -5.18 5.39 22.74
N LYS A 256 -6.37 4.94 23.14
CA LYS A 256 -6.58 3.67 23.84
C LYS A 256 -6.35 2.46 22.94
N LYS A 257 -6.92 2.46 21.72
CA LYS A 257 -6.79 1.35 20.76
C LYS A 257 -5.33 1.01 20.45
N TYR A 258 -4.50 2.03 20.27
CA TYR A 258 -3.10 1.90 19.87
C TYR A 258 -2.11 1.93 21.05
N SER A 259 -2.63 1.90 22.29
CA SER A 259 -1.86 1.91 23.53
C SER A 259 -0.79 3.01 23.56
N ILE A 260 -1.12 4.21 23.09
CA ILE A 260 -0.15 5.32 22.96
C ILE A 260 0.42 5.73 24.32
N LEU A 261 -0.35 5.59 25.40
CA LEU A 261 0.05 5.94 26.75
C LEU A 261 0.72 4.80 27.53
N GLU A 262 1.04 3.67 26.90
CA GLU A 262 1.59 2.48 27.58
C GLU A 262 2.87 2.79 28.38
N ASN A 263 3.75 3.60 27.80
CA ASN A 263 5.03 4.01 28.39
C ASN A 263 4.88 5.07 29.50
N LEU A 264 3.67 5.57 29.76
CA LEU A 264 3.42 6.54 30.81
C LEU A 264 3.27 5.84 32.17
N GLY A 265 4.20 6.13 33.07
CA GLY A 265 4.17 5.63 34.45
C GLY A 265 3.15 6.37 35.31
N ILE A 266 2.47 5.64 36.20
CA ILE A 266 1.54 6.22 37.20
C ILE A 266 2.30 7.13 38.18
N SER A 267 3.59 6.87 38.39
CA SER A 267 4.49 7.67 39.23
C SER A 267 4.66 9.12 38.76
N ASN A 268 4.32 9.44 37.51
CA ASN A 268 4.38 10.80 36.98
C ASN A 268 3.25 11.70 37.53
N PHE A 269 2.26 11.12 38.21
CA PHE A 269 1.13 11.84 38.78
C PHE A 269 1.12 11.71 40.31
N THR A 270 0.81 12.79 41.01
CA THR A 270 0.56 12.80 42.46
C THR A 270 -0.93 12.63 42.77
N ASN A 271 -1.80 13.25 41.97
CA ASN A 271 -3.25 13.20 42.12
C ASN A 271 -3.83 11.79 41.91
N GLU A 272 -4.70 11.34 42.81
CA GLU A 272 -5.30 10.00 42.74
C GLU A 272 -6.22 9.80 41.54
N PHE A 273 -7.00 10.82 41.16
CA PHE A 273 -7.88 10.73 40.01
C PHE A 273 -7.09 10.50 38.73
N LEU A 274 -6.00 11.27 38.50
CA LEU A 274 -5.12 11.08 37.34
C LEU A 274 -4.51 9.66 37.29
N ARG A 275 -4.11 9.12 38.45
CA ARG A 275 -3.57 7.77 38.56
C ARG A 275 -4.60 6.70 38.19
N LYS A 276 -5.82 6.80 38.73
CA LYS A 276 -6.93 5.89 38.45
C LYS A 276 -7.35 5.96 36.98
N GLU A 277 -7.45 7.17 36.45
CA GLU A 277 -7.82 7.40 35.06
C GLU A 277 -6.80 6.81 34.09
N LEU A 278 -5.48 6.97 34.33
CA LEU A 278 -4.44 6.42 33.47
C LEU A 278 -4.51 4.88 33.38
N GLN A 279 -4.91 4.20 34.44
CA GLN A 279 -5.07 2.74 34.43
C GLN A 279 -6.13 2.27 33.43
N THR A 280 -7.10 3.12 33.08
CA THR A 280 -8.13 2.78 32.07
C THR A 280 -7.60 2.79 30.63
N TYR A 281 -6.40 3.34 30.41
CA TYR A 281 -5.69 3.42 29.12
C TYR A 281 -4.56 2.38 29.00
N LYS A 282 -4.31 1.59 30.04
CA LYS A 282 -3.40 0.44 30.02
C LYS A 282 -4.17 -0.84 29.77
#